data_AF-A0A9X6S6K1-F1
#
_entry.id   AF-A0A9X6S6K1-F1
#
_cell.length_a   1.000
_cell.length_b   1.000
_cell.length_c   1.000
_cell.angle_alpha   90.00
_cell.angle_beta   90.00
_cell.angle_gamma   90.00
#
_symmetry.space_group_name_H-M   'P 1'
#
loop_
_entity.id
_entity.type
_entity.pdbx_description
1 polymer ?
#
loop_
_entity_poly.entity_id
_entity_poly.type
_entity_poly.pdbx_seq_one_letter_code
_entity_poly.pdbx_strand_id
1 'polypeptide(L)'
;MKNKVQSILDKLDKENITCINYDYYFKGSEIVEDSFDYCDEFDTLYELLIVSMYNKHNIDPYNDHNSFNTFKKIDGKWFAEWLNPMGLELEINNLVNDNVSAEIVELLQD
;
A
#
# COMPACT_ATOMS: atom_id res chain seq x y z
N MET A 1 -14.64 1.71 4.00
CA MET A 1 -13.33 1.17 3.59
C MET A 1 -13.38 0.59 2.18
N LYS A 2 -13.91 -0.62 1.95
CA LYS A 2 -13.88 -1.33 0.64
C LYS A 2 -14.26 -0.51 -0.59
N ASN A 3 -15.41 0.19 -0.58
CA ASN A 3 -15.86 0.98 -1.74
C ASN A 3 -14.92 2.14 -2.08
N LYS A 4 -14.29 2.77 -1.08
CA LYS A 4 -13.37 3.88 -1.28
C LYS A 4 -12.03 3.37 -1.82
N VAL A 5 -11.50 2.28 -1.24
CA VAL A 5 -10.30 1.60 -1.75
C VAL A 5 -10.50 1.21 -3.21
N GLN A 6 -11.58 0.51 -3.53
CA GLN A 6 -11.87 0.11 -4.92
C GLN A 6 -11.95 1.31 -5.87
N SER A 7 -12.62 2.40 -5.46
CA SER A 7 -12.72 3.60 -6.31
C SER A 7 -11.36 4.24 -6.63
N ILE A 8 -10.39 4.16 -5.71
CA ILE A 8 -9.04 4.65 -5.94
C ILE A 8 -8.31 3.71 -6.91
N LEU A 9 -8.35 2.40 -6.65
CA LEU A 9 -7.69 1.42 -7.53
C LEU A 9 -8.25 1.48 -8.96
N ASP A 10 -9.56 1.64 -9.12
CA ASP A 10 -10.21 1.80 -10.43
C ASP A 10 -9.76 3.07 -11.15
N LYS A 11 -9.53 4.17 -10.41
CA LYS A 11 -8.97 5.41 -10.98
C LYS A 11 -7.56 5.17 -11.50
N LEU A 12 -6.68 4.59 -10.66
CA LEU A 12 -5.30 4.29 -11.02
C LEU A 12 -5.23 3.36 -12.25
N ASP A 13 -6.07 2.33 -12.28
CA ASP A 13 -6.18 1.39 -13.40
C ASP A 13 -6.61 2.09 -14.70
N LYS A 14 -7.61 2.96 -14.64
CA LYS A 14 -8.08 3.74 -15.80
C LYS A 14 -7.01 4.67 -16.35
N GLU A 15 -6.14 5.18 -15.49
CA GLU A 15 -5.06 6.10 -15.84
C GLU A 15 -3.75 5.37 -16.22
N ASN A 16 -3.78 4.02 -16.22
CA ASN A 16 -2.64 3.14 -16.48
C ASN A 16 -1.49 3.34 -15.48
N ILE A 17 -1.83 3.64 -14.24
CA ILE A 17 -0.88 3.76 -13.13
C ILE A 17 -0.63 2.37 -12.54
N THR A 18 0.65 2.04 -12.37
CA THR A 18 1.09 0.71 -11.91
C THR A 18 1.83 0.75 -10.58
N CYS A 19 2.20 1.93 -10.09
CA CYS A 19 2.79 2.12 -8.78
C CYS A 19 2.59 3.57 -8.33
N ILE A 20 2.33 3.79 -7.04
CA ILE A 20 2.31 5.10 -6.41
C ILE A 20 3.12 5.08 -5.10
N ASN A 21 3.89 6.13 -4.91
CA ASN A 21 4.59 6.54 -3.70
C ASN A 21 4.27 8.03 -3.47
N TYR A 22 4.71 8.60 -2.36
CA TYR A 22 4.67 10.03 -2.08
C TYR A 22 5.56 10.87 -3.02
N ASP A 23 6.68 10.29 -3.50
CA ASP A 23 7.68 11.02 -4.31
C ASP A 23 7.57 10.75 -5.83
N TYR A 24 6.96 9.62 -6.22
CA TYR A 24 6.89 9.22 -7.62
C TYR A 24 5.70 8.30 -7.91
N TYR A 25 5.39 8.13 -9.19
CA TYR A 25 4.48 7.08 -9.67
C TYR A 25 4.98 6.47 -10.97
N PHE A 26 4.43 5.30 -11.31
CA PHE A 26 4.65 4.66 -12.60
C PHE A 26 3.40 4.71 -13.45
N LYS A 27 3.53 5.14 -14.71
CA LYS A 27 2.50 5.09 -15.74
C LYS A 27 2.89 4.09 -16.81
N GLY A 28 2.36 2.88 -16.74
CA GLY A 28 2.88 1.75 -17.51
C GLY A 28 4.32 1.43 -17.10
N SER A 29 5.28 1.69 -17.99
CA SER A 29 6.72 1.50 -17.75
C SER A 29 7.49 2.80 -17.53
N GLU A 30 6.83 3.96 -17.61
CA GLU A 30 7.44 5.26 -17.40
C GLU A 30 7.37 5.64 -15.92
N ILE A 31 8.50 6.10 -15.37
CA ILE A 31 8.57 6.70 -14.03
C ILE A 31 8.36 8.21 -14.15
N VAL A 32 7.51 8.76 -13.28
CA VAL A 32 7.33 10.20 -13.10
C VAL A 32 7.78 10.54 -11.69
N GLU A 33 8.95 11.16 -11.59
CA GLU A 33 9.59 11.57 -10.33
C GLU A 33 9.15 12.99 -9.91
N ASP A 34 9.29 13.30 -8.63
CA ASP A 34 8.97 14.61 -8.02
C ASP A 34 7.54 15.10 -8.33
N SER A 35 6.56 14.19 -8.33
CA SER A 35 5.15 14.51 -8.59
C SER A 35 4.25 14.24 -7.39
N PHE A 36 3.28 15.14 -7.19
CA PHE A 36 2.28 15.06 -6.13
C PHE A 36 0.88 14.64 -6.65
N ASP A 37 0.78 14.18 -7.91
CA ASP A 37 -0.50 13.92 -8.58
C ASP A 37 -1.40 12.89 -7.87
N TYR A 38 -0.79 11.97 -7.10
CA TYR A 38 -1.48 10.86 -6.43
C TYR A 38 -1.23 10.81 -4.90
N CYS A 39 -0.78 11.91 -4.29
CA CYS A 39 -0.58 11.95 -2.83
C CYS A 39 -1.89 11.73 -2.07
N ASP A 40 -2.99 12.32 -2.53
CA ASP A 40 -4.31 12.14 -1.90
C ASP A 40 -4.75 10.66 -1.94
N GLU A 41 -4.54 9.98 -3.07
CA GLU A 41 -4.80 8.54 -3.20
C GLU A 41 -3.89 7.71 -2.30
N PHE A 42 -2.59 8.04 -2.27
CA PHE A 42 -1.61 7.35 -1.43
C PHE A 42 -1.98 7.47 0.05
N ASP A 43 -2.19 8.68 0.55
CA ASP A 43 -2.55 8.94 1.95
C ASP A 43 -3.87 8.25 2.32
N THR A 44 -4.85 8.31 1.42
CA THR A 44 -6.14 7.65 1.66
C THR A 44 -6.00 6.13 1.73
N LEU A 45 -5.20 5.52 0.85
CA LEU A 45 -4.94 4.08 0.88
C LEU A 45 -4.13 3.69 2.12
N TYR A 46 -3.11 4.48 2.47
CA TYR A 46 -2.26 4.26 3.64
C TYR A 46 -3.09 4.25 4.92
N GLU A 47 -3.95 5.25 5.12
CA GLU A 47 -4.82 5.34 6.30
C GLU A 47 -5.83 4.16 6.36
N LEU A 48 -6.49 3.89 5.22
CA LEU A 48 -7.56 2.89 5.16
C LEU A 48 -7.04 1.45 5.26
N LEU A 49 -5.80 1.17 4.84
CA LEU A 49 -5.26 -0.18 4.76
C LEU A 49 -4.16 -0.43 5.80
N ILE A 50 -3.15 0.43 5.85
CA ILE A 50 -1.94 0.19 6.64
C ILE A 50 -2.15 0.63 8.08
N VAL A 51 -2.53 1.90 8.30
CA VAL A 51 -2.81 2.42 9.65
C VAL A 51 -3.95 1.65 10.32
N SER A 52 -5.00 1.33 9.55
CA SER A 52 -6.11 0.51 10.05
C SER A 52 -5.67 -0.89 10.49
N MET A 53 -4.78 -1.55 9.73
CA MET A 53 -4.23 -2.86 10.07
C MET A 53 -3.31 -2.76 11.30
N TYR A 54 -2.43 -1.76 11.34
CA TYR A 54 -1.54 -1.53 12.48
C TYR A 54 -2.32 -1.30 13.77
N ASN A 55 -3.33 -0.41 13.76
CA ASN A 55 -4.17 -0.14 14.91
C ASN A 55 -4.90 -1.40 15.41
N LYS A 56 -5.39 -2.23 14.49
CA LYS A 56 -6.10 -3.46 14.84
C LYS A 56 -5.20 -4.49 15.52
N HIS A 57 -3.93 -4.55 15.11
CA HIS A 57 -2.96 -5.52 15.61
C HIS A 57 -2.00 -4.94 16.67
N ASN A 58 -2.21 -3.70 17.10
CA ASN A 58 -1.33 -2.96 18.02
C ASN A 58 0.12 -2.91 17.53
N ILE A 59 0.31 -2.65 16.23
CA ILE A 59 1.61 -2.41 15.61
C ILE A 59 1.90 -0.91 15.68
N ASP A 60 3.11 -0.52 16.08
CA ASP A 60 3.53 0.88 16.11
C ASP A 60 3.88 1.37 14.69
N PRO A 61 3.16 2.34 14.11
CA PRO A 61 3.45 2.89 12.78
C PRO A 61 4.81 3.61 12.67
N TYR A 62 5.44 3.95 13.79
CA TYR A 62 6.73 4.64 13.84
C TYR A 62 7.90 3.68 14.11
N ASN A 63 7.67 2.38 14.05
CA ASN A 63 8.72 1.38 14.17
C ASN A 63 9.51 1.30 12.85
N ASP A 64 10.82 1.54 12.91
CA ASP A 64 11.73 1.43 11.76
C ASP A 64 11.68 0.05 11.09
N HIS A 65 11.25 -0.98 11.82
CA HIS A 65 11.08 -2.35 11.35
C HIS A 65 9.88 -2.57 10.42
N ASN A 66 8.94 -1.63 10.33
CA ASN A 66 7.74 -1.74 9.50
C ASN A 66 7.57 -0.58 8.52
N SER A 67 8.72 -0.06 8.04
CA SER A 67 8.81 1.01 7.05
C SER A 67 8.04 0.66 5.76
N PHE A 68 6.86 1.26 5.60
CA PHE A 68 6.03 1.13 4.40
C PHE A 68 6.64 1.89 3.20
N ASN A 69 6.41 1.40 1.98
CA ASN A 69 7.00 1.95 0.75
C ASN A 69 5.96 2.44 -0.26
N THR A 70 5.26 1.50 -0.91
CA THR A 70 4.47 1.78 -2.11
C THR A 70 3.19 0.97 -2.16
N PHE A 71 2.26 1.45 -2.97
CA PHE A 71 1.22 0.60 -3.55
C PHE A 71 1.58 0.33 -5.00
N LYS A 72 1.67 -0.94 -5.40
CA LYS A 72 2.10 -1.34 -6.75
C LYS A 72 1.28 -2.47 -7.33
N LYS A 73 1.26 -2.57 -8.65
CA LYS A 73 0.53 -3.57 -9.41
C LYS A 73 1.48 -4.67 -9.88
N ILE A 74 1.16 -5.92 -9.53
CA ILE A 74 1.90 -7.13 -9.90
C ILE A 74 0.89 -8.10 -10.53
N ASP A 75 1.16 -8.55 -11.76
CA ASP A 75 0.29 -9.48 -12.50
C ASP A 75 -1.21 -9.11 -12.50
N GLY A 76 -1.49 -7.81 -12.63
CA GLY A 76 -2.86 -7.29 -12.69
C GLY A 76 -3.52 -7.03 -11.33
N LYS A 77 -2.86 -7.32 -10.21
CA LYS A 77 -3.37 -7.13 -8.85
C LYS A 77 -2.58 -6.07 -8.09
N TRP A 78 -3.23 -5.38 -7.16
CA TRP A 78 -2.60 -4.36 -6.33
C TRP A 78 -2.09 -4.92 -5.00
N PHE A 79 -0.90 -4.47 -4.62
CA PHE A 79 -0.17 -4.86 -3.41
C PHE A 79 0.29 -3.62 -2.64
N ALA A 80 0.32 -3.74 -1.33
CA ALA A 80 1.06 -2.88 -0.41
C ALA A 80 2.47 -3.47 -0.21
N GLU A 81 3.51 -2.65 -0.30
CA GLU A 81 4.91 -3.07 -0.18
C GLU A 81 5.64 -2.33 0.94
N TRP A 82 6.51 -3.03 1.66
CA TRP A 82 7.39 -2.50 2.70
C TRP A 82 8.86 -2.44 2.24
N LEU A 83 9.57 -1.39 2.67
CA LEU A 83 11.04 -1.31 2.62
C LEU A 83 11.68 -2.17 3.70
N ASN A 84 11.04 -2.22 4.87
CA ASN A 84 11.45 -3.04 6.00
C ASN A 84 10.19 -3.64 6.62
N PRO A 85 10.06 -4.98 6.70
CA PRO A 85 10.96 -5.99 6.13
C PRO A 85 11.01 -5.94 4.59
N MET A 86 12.22 -6.05 4.04
CA MET A 86 12.43 -5.99 2.58
C MET A 86 11.74 -7.17 1.87
N GLY A 87 10.94 -6.86 0.85
CA GLY A 87 10.25 -7.87 0.03
C GLY A 87 8.93 -8.36 0.59
N LEU A 88 8.44 -7.77 1.70
CA LEU A 88 7.08 -8.01 2.15
C LEU A 88 6.09 -7.27 1.23
N GLU A 89 5.19 -8.05 0.65
CA GLU A 89 4.13 -7.59 -0.24
C GLU A 89 2.80 -8.21 0.19
N LEU A 90 1.78 -7.40 0.43
CA LEU A 90 0.45 -7.86 0.82
C LEU A 90 -0.58 -7.45 -0.23
N GLU A 91 -1.31 -8.40 -0.80
CA GLU A 91 -2.39 -8.11 -1.74
C GLU A 91 -3.44 -7.22 -1.04
N ILE A 92 -3.83 -6.09 -1.66
CA ILE A 92 -4.77 -5.14 -1.04
C ILE A 92 -6.10 -5.80 -0.69
N ASN A 93 -6.53 -6.80 -1.47
CA ASN A 93 -7.74 -7.57 -1.15
C ASN A 93 -7.63 -8.33 0.18
N ASN A 94 -6.44 -8.81 0.56
CA ASN A 94 -6.25 -9.43 1.86
C ASN A 94 -6.39 -8.41 2.98
N LEU A 95 -5.82 -7.21 2.81
CA LEU A 95 -5.95 -6.11 3.78
C LEU A 95 -7.40 -5.66 3.94
N VAL A 96 -8.13 -5.47 2.84
CA VAL A 96 -9.55 -5.06 2.85
C VAL A 96 -10.46 -6.09 3.53
N ASN A 97 -10.12 -7.38 3.44
CA ASN A 97 -10.90 -8.46 4.03
C ASN A 97 -10.30 -8.96 5.36
N ASP A 98 -9.39 -8.20 5.97
CA ASP A 98 -8.79 -8.54 7.26
C ASP A 98 -8.09 -9.92 7.31
N ASN A 99 -7.55 -10.35 6.18
CA ASN A 99 -6.91 -11.65 6.00
C ASN A 99 -5.38 -11.53 6.06
N VAL A 100 -4.87 -11.09 7.22
CA VAL A 100 -3.44 -10.96 7.52
C VAL A 100 -3.06 -12.06 8.51
N SER A 101 -2.02 -12.84 8.18
CA SER A 101 -1.56 -13.93 9.06
C SER A 101 -0.87 -13.39 10.31
N ALA A 102 -0.85 -14.20 11.38
CA ALA A 102 -0.12 -13.87 12.60
C ALA A 102 1.39 -13.70 12.33
N GLU A 103 1.97 -14.50 11.44
CA GLU A 103 3.40 -14.40 11.07
C GLU A 103 3.75 -13.04 10.46
N ILE A 104 2.87 -12.47 9.64
CA ILE A 104 3.05 -11.12 9.08
C ILE A 104 2.94 -10.05 10.18
N VAL A 105 2.01 -10.22 11.11
CA VAL A 105 1.84 -9.30 12.24
C VAL A 105 3.08 -9.30 13.11
N GLU A 106 3.59 -10.48 13.49
CA GLU A 106 4.83 -10.63 14.26
C GLU A 106 6.00 -9.96 13.55
N LEU A 107 6.15 -10.21 12.25
CA LEU A 107 7.22 -9.63 11.42
C LEU A 107 7.19 -8.09 11.38
N LEU A 108 6.02 -7.48 11.52
CA LEU A 108 5.85 -6.01 11.51
C LEU A 108 5.93 -5.39 12.92
N GLN A 109 6.02 -6.21 13.97
CA GLN A 109 6.15 -5.77 15.37
C GLN A 109 7.59 -5.84 15.87
N ASP A 110 8.35 -6.85 15.43
CA ASP A 110 9.77 -7.06 15.79
C ASP A 110 10.67 -5.94 15.30
#